data_AF-A0A435S8F2-F1
#
_entry.id   AF-A0A435S8F2-F1
#
_cell.length_a   1.000
_cell.length_b   1.000
_cell.length_c   1.000
_cell.angle_alpha   90.00
_cell.angle_beta   90.00
_cell.angle_gamma   90.00
#
_symmetry.space_group_name_H-M   'P 1'
#
loop_
_entity.id
_entity.type
_entity.pdbx_description
1 polymer ?
#
loop_
_entity_poly.entity_id
_entity_poly.type
_entity_poly.pdbx_seq_one_letter_code
_entity_poly.pdbx_strand_id
1 'polypeptide(L)'
;VRVPETPMYLDAMLADQPLTGGLEPRLGQLHLRILTVTGFPTATTPGLLDELNRLAFPYRWSTRAILLDKTDATRLLTRIRRQWFAKRKSVAAILKEVMTNEASVLVDTDAANKAADADMALQELGADYAGMAYV
;
A
#
# COMPACT_ATOMS: atom_id res chain seq x y z
N VAL A 1 5.04 28.41 23.50
CA VAL A 1 5.72 29.10 22.38
C VAL A 1 4.97 30.40 22.12
N ARG A 2 5.65 31.56 22.13
CA ARG A 2 5.06 32.86 21.81
C ARG A 2 5.07 33.05 20.29
N VAL A 3 4.06 33.72 19.74
CA VAL A 3 4.04 34.08 18.32
C VAL A 3 5.23 35.03 18.03
N PRO A 4 6.05 34.78 17.00
CA PRO A 4 7.17 35.65 16.65
C PRO A 4 6.69 37.04 16.21
N GLU A 5 7.52 38.06 16.44
CA GLU A 5 7.25 39.45 16.04
C GLU A 5 7.25 39.62 14.51
N THR A 6 8.09 38.86 13.80
CA THR A 6 8.11 38.80 12.34
C THR A 6 7.38 37.54 11.86
N PRO A 7 6.39 37.64 10.96
CA PRO A 7 5.73 36.47 10.37
C PRO A 7 6.76 35.56 9.70
N MET A 8 6.83 34.31 10.17
CA MET A 8 7.68 33.27 9.59
C MET A 8 6.97 31.93 9.70
N TYR A 9 7.41 30.97 8.90
CA TYR A 9 6.95 29.60 9.02
C TYR A 9 7.38 29.02 10.38
N LEU A 10 6.46 28.32 11.06
CA LEU A 10 6.70 27.80 12.41
C LEU A 10 7.78 26.71 12.44
N ASP A 11 8.07 26.07 11.31
CA ASP A 11 9.17 25.11 11.18
C ASP A 11 10.53 25.73 11.50
N ALA A 12 10.75 27.01 11.17
CA ALA A 12 11.96 27.75 11.50
C ALA A 12 12.14 28.01 13.01
N MET A 13 11.06 27.91 13.80
CA MET A 13 11.08 28.12 15.26
C MET A 13 10.91 26.84 16.08
N LEU A 14 10.19 25.86 15.54
CA LEU A 14 9.83 24.63 16.25
C LEU A 14 10.85 23.51 16.04
N ALA A 15 11.62 23.53 14.95
CA ALA A 15 12.65 22.53 14.70
C ALA A 15 13.88 22.81 15.57
N ASP A 16 14.24 21.85 16.42
CA ASP A 16 15.42 21.87 17.27
C ASP A 16 16.64 21.24 16.59
N GLN A 17 16.43 20.38 15.59
CA GLN A 17 17.48 19.68 14.86
C GLN A 17 17.26 19.68 13.34
N PRO A 18 18.33 19.78 12.53
CA PRO A 18 18.24 19.68 11.08
C PRO A 18 17.94 18.24 10.64
N LEU A 19 17.10 18.07 9.63
CA LEU A 19 16.85 16.79 8.96
C LEU A 19 17.62 16.74 7.62
N THR A 20 18.67 15.94 7.57
CA THR A 20 19.42 15.65 6.35
C THR A 20 18.83 14.41 5.68
N GLY A 21 18.44 14.52 4.41
CA GLY A 21 17.95 13.40 3.59
C GLY A 21 19.05 12.72 2.76
N GLY A 22 18.66 11.97 1.73
CA GLY A 22 19.58 11.33 0.78
C GLY A 22 20.02 9.92 1.21
N LEU A 23 21.25 9.54 0.83
CA LEU A 23 21.79 8.19 1.05
C LEU A 23 22.14 7.92 2.53
N GLU A 24 22.47 8.96 3.30
CA GLU A 24 22.77 8.87 4.71
C GLU A 24 21.87 9.82 5.51
N PRO A 25 20.57 9.48 5.68
CA PRO A 25 19.66 10.36 6.36
C PRO A 25 20.02 10.52 7.84
N ARG A 26 19.96 11.75 8.35
CA ARG A 26 20.29 12.10 9.73
C ARG A 26 19.31 13.12 10.30
N LEU A 27 19.00 12.99 11.59
CA LEU A 27 18.36 14.04 12.39
C LEU A 27 19.40 14.55 13.39
N GLY A 28 19.90 15.77 13.17
CA GLY A 28 21.08 16.29 13.86
C GLY A 28 22.29 15.37 13.66
N GLN A 29 22.78 14.78 14.74
CA GLN A 29 23.91 13.83 14.73
C GLN A 29 23.48 12.36 14.66
N LEU A 30 22.18 12.07 14.68
CA LEU A 30 21.65 10.71 14.71
C LEU A 30 21.36 10.20 13.30
N HIS A 31 21.94 9.07 12.94
CA HIS A 31 21.58 8.38 11.70
C HIS A 31 20.17 7.78 11.77
N LEU A 32 19.39 8.01 10.72
CA LEU A 32 18.06 7.45 10.57
C LEU A 32 18.12 6.15 9.77
N ARG A 33 17.34 5.16 10.20
CA ARG A 33 17.05 3.94 9.44
C ARG A 33 15.57 3.95 9.09
N ILE A 34 15.27 3.85 7.80
CA ILE A 34 13.90 3.92 7.29
C ILE A 34 13.50 2.52 6.83
N LEU A 35 12.40 2.02 7.39
CA LEU A 35 11.74 0.79 6.95
C LEU A 35 10.40 1.15 6.32
N THR A 36 10.14 0.66 5.12
CA THR A 36 8.84 0.80 4.46
C THR A 36 8.10 -0.53 4.54
N VAL A 37 6.89 -0.52 5.10
CA VAL A 37 5.99 -1.67 5.09
C VAL A 37 5.19 -1.61 3.79
N THR A 38 5.42 -2.55 2.89
CA THR A 38 4.81 -2.56 1.54
C THR A 38 3.49 -3.32 1.46
N GLY A 39 3.01 -3.86 2.57
CA GLY A 39 1.74 -4.55 2.64
C GLY A 39 1.36 -4.91 4.08
N PHE A 40 0.07 -4.93 4.35
CA PHE A 40 -0.50 -5.38 5.61
C PHE A 40 -1.08 -6.80 5.46
N PRO A 41 -1.19 -7.56 6.56
CA PRO A 41 -1.85 -8.86 6.53
C PRO A 41 -3.31 -8.77 6.08
N THR A 42 -3.82 -9.84 5.49
CA THR A 42 -5.21 -9.92 5.00
C THR A 42 -6.27 -9.93 6.11
N ALA A 43 -5.85 -10.22 7.33
CA ALA A 43 -6.67 -10.12 8.53
C ALA A 43 -5.86 -9.41 9.61
N THR A 44 -6.50 -8.50 10.34
CA THR A 44 -5.89 -7.76 11.44
C THR A 44 -6.62 -8.04 12.74
N THR A 45 -5.89 -7.91 13.85
CA THR A 45 -6.45 -7.95 15.20
C THR A 45 -6.01 -6.70 15.95
N PRO A 46 -6.78 -6.24 16.95
CA PRO A 46 -6.32 -5.17 17.83
C PRO A 46 -4.93 -5.49 18.40
N GLY A 47 -4.02 -4.51 18.37
CA GLY A 47 -2.66 -4.68 18.89
C GLY A 47 -1.68 -5.46 18.00
N LEU A 48 -2.02 -5.76 16.73
CA LEU A 48 -1.14 -6.50 15.81
C LEU A 48 0.31 -5.96 15.75
N LEU A 49 0.51 -4.65 15.95
CA LEU A 49 1.82 -3.99 15.91
C LEU A 49 2.37 -3.60 17.28
N ASP A 50 1.80 -4.13 18.38
CA ASP A 50 2.19 -3.71 19.74
C ASP A 50 3.64 -4.04 20.10
N GLU A 51 4.19 -5.12 19.53
CA GLU A 51 5.60 -5.47 19.70
C GLU A 51 6.56 -4.36 19.20
N LEU A 52 6.14 -3.55 18.22
CA LEU A 52 6.96 -2.41 17.77
C LEU A 52 7.13 -1.38 18.89
N ASN A 53 6.11 -1.22 19.76
CA ASN A 53 6.19 -0.30 20.89
C ASN A 53 7.20 -0.76 21.96
N ARG A 54 7.66 -2.02 21.92
CA ARG A 54 8.59 -2.63 22.88
C ARG A 54 10.05 -2.59 22.42
N LEU A 55 10.32 -2.07 21.23
CA LEU A 55 11.67 -1.96 20.69
C LEU A 55 12.55 -1.11 21.62
N ALA A 56 13.80 -1.54 21.83
CA ALA A 56 14.76 -0.86 22.70
C ALA A 56 15.37 0.42 22.09
N PHE A 57 14.69 1.05 21.14
CA PHE A 57 15.12 2.27 20.49
C PHE A 57 13.92 3.15 20.10
N PRO A 58 14.07 4.48 20.09
CA PRO A 58 13.02 5.36 19.64
C PRO A 58 12.79 5.18 18.13
N TYR A 59 11.53 5.11 17.74
CA TYR A 59 11.14 5.14 16.33
C TYR A 59 9.95 6.06 16.14
N ARG A 60 9.75 6.49 14.90
CA ARG A 60 8.57 7.26 14.49
C ARG A 60 7.79 6.44 13.48
N TRP A 61 6.55 6.11 13.82
CA TRP A 61 5.60 5.55 12.87
C TRP A 61 4.95 6.67 12.06
N SER A 62 4.81 6.46 10.75
CA SER A 62 4.08 7.35 9.85
C SER A 62 3.32 6.54 8.83
N THR A 63 2.00 6.72 8.76
CA THR A 63 1.15 6.16 7.70
C THR A 63 0.76 7.28 6.76
N ARG A 64 0.97 7.10 5.46
CA ARG A 64 0.62 8.10 4.45
C ARG A 64 -0.27 7.48 3.39
N ALA A 65 -1.51 7.95 3.31
CA ALA A 65 -2.36 7.70 2.15
C ALA A 65 -2.01 8.69 1.02
N ILE A 66 -1.67 8.17 -0.15
CA ILE A 66 -1.45 8.92 -1.38
C ILE A 66 -2.70 8.73 -2.23
N LEU A 67 -3.53 9.77 -2.29
CA LEU A 67 -4.72 9.76 -3.14
C LEU A 67 -4.30 9.69 -4.60
N LEU A 68 -4.85 8.71 -5.31
CA LEU A 68 -4.60 8.52 -6.73
C LEU A 68 -5.66 9.27 -7.54
N ASP A 69 -5.25 9.84 -8.66
CA ASP A 69 -6.23 10.27 -9.65
C ASP A 69 -6.93 9.06 -10.30
N LYS A 70 -8.06 9.32 -10.97
CA LYS A 70 -8.88 8.27 -11.58
C LYS A 70 -8.12 7.45 -12.63
N THR A 71 -7.16 8.06 -13.33
CA THR A 71 -6.37 7.40 -14.38
C THR A 71 -5.39 6.41 -13.77
N ASP A 72 -4.63 6.84 -12.77
CA ASP A 72 -3.63 6.03 -12.09
C ASP A 72 -4.28 4.92 -11.25
N ALA A 73 -5.40 5.23 -10.59
CA ALA A 73 -6.22 4.24 -9.89
C ALA A 73 -6.73 3.15 -10.84
N THR A 74 -7.27 3.52 -12.00
CA THR A 74 -7.76 2.57 -13.02
C THR A 74 -6.64 1.67 -13.53
N ARG A 75 -5.45 2.24 -13.80
CA ARG A 75 -4.26 1.48 -14.24
C ARG A 75 -3.80 0.48 -13.18
N LEU A 76 -3.73 0.91 -11.92
CA LEU A 76 -3.31 0.07 -10.80
C LEU A 76 -4.29 -1.10 -10.59
N LEU A 77 -5.59 -0.82 -10.49
CA LEU A 77 -6.61 -1.85 -10.29
C LEU A 77 -6.67 -2.84 -11.46
N THR A 78 -6.52 -2.37 -12.70
CA THR A 78 -6.45 -3.24 -13.88
C THR A 78 -5.26 -4.19 -13.81
N ARG A 79 -4.10 -3.72 -13.33
CA ARG A 79 -2.90 -4.54 -13.13
C ARG A 79 -3.14 -5.60 -12.06
N ILE A 80 -3.70 -5.21 -10.90
CA ILE A 80 -4.04 -6.11 -9.79
C ILE A 80 -5.01 -7.20 -10.26
N ARG A 81 -6.10 -6.81 -10.94
CA ARG A 81 -7.08 -7.73 -11.52
C ARG A 81 -6.43 -8.75 -12.46
N ARG A 82 -5.56 -8.29 -13.36
CA ARG A 82 -4.84 -9.17 -14.31
C ARG A 82 -3.94 -10.17 -13.58
N GLN A 83 -3.23 -9.72 -12.55
CA GLN A 83 -2.35 -10.57 -11.75
C GLN A 83 -3.13 -11.69 -11.05
N TRP A 84 -4.27 -11.37 -10.44
CA TRP A 84 -5.10 -12.38 -9.78
C TRP A 84 -5.84 -13.27 -10.78
N PHE A 85 -6.28 -12.75 -11.92
CA PHE A 85 -6.88 -13.57 -12.97
C PHE A 85 -5.93 -14.66 -13.46
N ALA A 86 -4.67 -14.30 -13.72
CA ALA A 86 -3.66 -15.24 -14.19
C ALA A 86 -3.36 -16.36 -13.17
N LYS A 87 -3.61 -16.13 -11.87
CA LYS A 87 -3.42 -17.13 -10.81
C LYS A 87 -4.61 -18.10 -10.65
N ARG A 88 -5.78 -17.81 -11.24
CA ARG A 88 -7.00 -18.62 -11.07
C ARG A 88 -6.87 -20.04 -11.64
N LYS A 89 -6.10 -20.23 -12.71
CA LYS A 89 -5.88 -21.53 -13.35
C LYS A 89 -4.39 -21.71 -13.62
N SER A 90 -3.85 -22.89 -13.27
CA SER A 90 -2.49 -23.26 -13.67
C SER A 90 -2.36 -23.22 -15.19
N VAL A 91 -1.21 -22.79 -15.71
CA VAL A 91 -0.91 -22.80 -17.16
C VAL A 91 -1.13 -24.19 -17.77
N ALA A 92 -0.86 -25.25 -17.00
CA ALA A 92 -1.11 -26.64 -17.39
C ALA A 92 -2.60 -26.98 -17.50
N ALA A 93 -3.45 -26.39 -16.65
CA ALA A 93 -4.91 -26.58 -16.70
C ALA A 93 -5.53 -25.86 -17.90
N ILE A 94 -5.06 -24.65 -18.22
CA ILE A 94 -5.48 -23.89 -19.42
C ILE A 94 -5.09 -24.66 -20.69
N LEU A 95 -3.86 -25.19 -20.76
CA LEU A 95 -3.41 -26.03 -21.87
C LEU A 95 -4.22 -27.32 -22.01
N LYS A 96 -4.57 -27.97 -20.89
CA LYS A 96 -5.40 -29.17 -20.89
C LYS A 96 -6.80 -28.88 -21.41
N GLU A 97 -7.45 -27.79 -20.97
CA GLU A 97 -8.79 -27.39 -21.44
C GLU A 97 -8.85 -27.17 -22.96
N VAL A 98 -7.84 -26.50 -23.52
CA VAL A 98 -7.75 -26.26 -24.97
C VAL A 98 -7.57 -27.56 -25.76
N MET A 99 -6.89 -28.55 -25.18
CA MET A 99 -6.63 -29.84 -25.83
C MET A 99 -7.77 -30.85 -25.63
N THR A 100 -8.50 -30.80 -24.50
CA THR A 100 -9.53 -31.79 -24.15
C THR A 100 -10.95 -31.29 -24.32
N ASN A 101 -11.16 -29.99 -24.58
CA ASN A 101 -12.48 -29.34 -24.69
C ASN A 101 -13.40 -29.59 -23.48
N GLU A 102 -12.81 -29.95 -22.33
CA GLU A 102 -13.47 -30.19 -21.06
C GLU A 102 -12.97 -29.16 -20.05
N ALA A 103 -13.88 -28.45 -19.38
CA ALA A 103 -13.52 -27.49 -18.35
C ALA A 103 -12.85 -28.19 -17.16
N SER A 104 -11.63 -27.78 -16.83
CA SER A 104 -10.92 -28.24 -15.63
C SER A 104 -11.57 -27.62 -14.39
N VAL A 105 -11.94 -28.47 -13.43
CA VAL A 105 -12.66 -28.11 -12.19
C VAL A 105 -11.77 -27.36 -11.18
N LEU A 106 -10.44 -27.45 -11.31
CA LEU A 106 -9.51 -26.82 -10.37
C LEU A 106 -9.28 -25.34 -10.70
N VAL A 107 -10.10 -24.49 -10.08
CA VAL A 107 -9.91 -23.04 -10.00
C VAL A 107 -9.40 -22.70 -8.60
N ASP A 108 -8.33 -21.91 -8.52
CA ASP A 108 -7.93 -21.27 -7.27
C ASP A 108 -9.01 -20.25 -6.89
N THR A 109 -9.83 -20.61 -5.90
CA THR A 109 -10.96 -19.81 -5.44
C THR A 109 -10.52 -18.49 -4.78
N ASP A 110 -9.35 -18.44 -4.14
CA ASP A 110 -8.83 -17.20 -3.57
C ASP A 110 -8.46 -16.22 -4.67
N ALA A 111 -7.72 -16.68 -5.69
CA ALA A 111 -7.39 -15.87 -6.86
C ALA A 111 -8.63 -15.39 -7.62
N ALA A 112 -9.70 -16.20 -7.65
CA ALA A 112 -10.97 -15.81 -8.25
C ALA A 112 -11.65 -14.69 -7.45
N ASN A 113 -11.73 -14.83 -6.13
CA ASN A 113 -12.30 -13.82 -5.23
C ASN A 113 -11.52 -12.50 -5.31
N LYS A 114 -10.18 -12.54 -5.31
CA LYS A 114 -9.34 -11.34 -5.41
C LYS A 114 -9.48 -10.62 -6.75
N ALA A 115 -9.71 -11.35 -7.84
CA ALA A 115 -9.96 -10.71 -9.12
C ALA A 115 -11.35 -10.05 -9.17
N ALA A 116 -12.37 -10.69 -8.59
CA ALA A 116 -13.72 -10.12 -8.48
C ALA A 116 -13.74 -8.86 -7.60
N ASP A 117 -12.98 -8.87 -6.50
CA ASP A 117 -12.78 -7.71 -5.63
C ASP A 117 -12.16 -6.53 -6.39
N ALA A 118 -11.12 -6.79 -7.19
CA ALA A 118 -10.52 -5.77 -8.05
C ALA A 118 -11.47 -5.25 -9.15
N ASP A 119 -12.36 -6.10 -9.66
CA ASP A 119 -13.42 -5.71 -10.60
C ASP A 119 -14.45 -4.79 -9.95
N MET A 120 -14.88 -5.10 -8.73
CA MET A 120 -15.81 -4.27 -7.96
C MET A 120 -15.21 -2.89 -7.69
N ALA A 121 -13.94 -2.83 -7.27
CA ALA A 121 -13.23 -1.57 -7.06
C ALA A 121 -13.15 -0.71 -8.34
N LEU A 122 -13.00 -1.33 -9.52
CA LEU A 122 -13.04 -0.61 -10.81
C LEU A 122 -14.42 -0.03 -11.11
N GLN A 123 -15.49 -0.73 -10.75
CA GLN A 123 -16.87 -0.25 -10.95
C GLN A 123 -17.17 0.94 -10.04
N GLU A 124 -16.83 0.85 -8.76
CA GLU A 124 -17.00 1.93 -7.79
C GLU A 124 -16.23 3.19 -8.19
N LEU A 125 -14.97 3.02 -8.63
CA LEU A 125 -14.15 4.11 -9.14
C LEU A 125 -14.75 4.71 -10.44
N GLY A 126 -15.24 3.85 -11.35
CA GLY A 126 -15.84 4.26 -12.62
C GLY A 126 -17.09 5.11 -12.42
N ALA A 127 -17.93 4.71 -11.47
CA ALA A 127 -19.18 5.37 -11.10
C ALA A 127 -19.00 6.50 -10.07
N ASP A 128 -17.76 6.89 -9.76
CA ASP A 128 -17.41 7.98 -8.84
C ASP A 128 -17.99 7.81 -7.41
N TYR A 129 -18.22 6.56 -6.98
CA TYR A 129 -18.65 6.26 -5.61
C TYR A 129 -17.51 6.38 -4.60
N ALA A 130 -16.28 6.01 -5.00
CA ALA A 130 -15.10 6.05 -4.15
C ALA A 130 -13.82 6.33 -4.95
N GLY A 131 -12.89 7.05 -4.33
CA GLY A 131 -11.52 7.20 -4.82
C GLY A 131 -10.60 6.09 -4.30
N MET A 132 -9.42 5.95 -4.89
CA MET A 132 -8.42 4.97 -4.46
C MET A 132 -7.19 5.68 -3.89
N ALA A 133 -6.56 5.07 -2.89
CA ALA A 133 -5.33 5.57 -2.29
C ALA A 133 -4.29 4.46 -2.14
N TYR A 134 -3.02 4.82 -2.30
CA TYR A 134 -1.90 3.98 -1.91
C TYR A 134 -1.52 4.30 -0.46
N VAL A 135 -1.49 3.30 0.42
CA VAL A 135 -1.22 3.47 1.86
C VAL A 135 0.14 2.87 2.22
#